data_AF-A0A6C0BE09-F1
#
_entry.id   AF-A0A6C0BE09-F1
#
_cell.length_a   1.000
_cell.length_b   1.000
_cell.length_c   1.000
_cell.angle_alpha   90.00
_cell.angle_beta   90.00
_cell.angle_gamma   90.00
#
_symmetry.space_group_name_H-M   'P 1'
#
loop_
_entity.id
_entity.type
_entity.pdbx_description
1 polymer ?
#
loop_
_entity_poly.entity_id
_entity_poly.type
_entity_poly.pdbx_seq_one_letter_code
_entity_poly.pdbx_strand_id
1 'polypeptide(L)'
;MDGDDDFNDIEDNNTEIPIYQADLDYNTLDINNLLNQLGEDGYINRKVENKYQAFEHYKQIFHFSLVKNFGIDTLFLDNSENRPYSQYNCISIKDSSNIDVLTSKFLNIINSVDDTICIFLDFQSLRFKNNWHTTLLIYRPQKNCIEHYDPNGAFNFGDVVKFDNLIENLKVLKDLIFISSLQLHSFNMFNKEYSRNRSLNNICNLHNKDHPGWCQIWSLFIYEMIVRYPKMTTKQIIDTIFMSLKGIKNKEVSIKVLNIINGYYILLILRANEIITDNSLKLSFDSLAEFNSEYVINDIKMNRLIEEYMRDKLFSCFY
;
A
#
# COMPACT_ATOMS: atom_id res chain seq x y z
N MET A 1 3.73 9.80 -28.57
CA MET A 1 4.79 8.80 -28.71
C MET A 1 4.07 7.48 -28.85
N ASP A 2 3.79 7.09 -30.09
CA ASP A 2 3.12 5.84 -30.44
C ASP A 2 4.18 4.75 -30.62
N GLY A 3 4.85 4.43 -29.50
CA GLY A 3 5.66 3.23 -29.40
C GLY A 3 4.78 2.13 -28.81
N ASP A 4 4.35 1.19 -29.65
CA ASP A 4 3.80 -0.09 -29.23
C ASP A 4 4.91 -0.94 -28.57
N ASP A 5 5.47 -0.46 -27.47
CA ASP A 5 6.45 -1.22 -26.69
C ASP A 5 5.66 -2.27 -25.91
N ASP A 6 5.71 -3.53 -26.31
CA ASP A 6 5.10 -4.60 -25.54
C ASP A 6 5.67 -4.64 -24.09
N PHE A 7 4.93 -5.21 -23.14
CA PHE A 7 5.49 -5.55 -21.81
C PHE A 7 6.45 -6.76 -21.87
N ASN A 8 7.14 -6.92 -23.01
CA ASN A 8 8.14 -7.94 -23.31
C ASN A 8 9.53 -7.55 -22.78
N ASP A 9 9.77 -6.28 -22.44
CA ASP A 9 11.01 -5.81 -21.80
C ASP A 9 11.13 -6.18 -20.31
N ILE A 10 10.22 -7.02 -19.78
CA ILE A 10 10.56 -7.89 -18.65
C ILE A 10 11.50 -8.96 -19.22
N GLU A 11 12.73 -8.54 -19.54
CA GLU A 11 13.75 -9.41 -20.10
C GLU A 11 13.92 -10.61 -19.17
N ASP A 12 13.74 -11.80 -19.73
CA ASP A 12 14.10 -13.05 -19.06
C ASP A 12 15.57 -12.93 -18.65
N ASN A 13 15.78 -12.85 -17.34
CA ASN A 13 17.11 -12.96 -16.77
C ASN A 13 17.65 -14.35 -17.11
N ASN A 14 18.40 -14.42 -18.21
CA ASN A 14 19.43 -15.41 -18.50
C ASN A 14 20.76 -15.06 -17.77
N THR A 15 20.69 -14.30 -16.68
CA THR A 15 21.58 -14.64 -15.56
C THR A 15 21.06 -15.97 -15.05
N GLU A 16 21.93 -16.93 -14.78
CA GLU A 16 21.58 -18.18 -14.09
C GLU A 16 21.03 -17.84 -12.68
N ILE A 17 19.82 -17.28 -12.61
CA ILE A 17 18.90 -17.57 -11.54
C ILE A 17 18.77 -19.08 -11.68
N PRO A 18 19.17 -19.87 -10.67
CA PRO A 18 18.89 -21.30 -10.73
C PRO A 18 17.42 -21.39 -11.08
N ILE A 19 17.13 -22.05 -12.19
CA ILE A 19 15.80 -22.51 -12.51
C ILE A 19 15.49 -23.46 -11.35
N TYR A 20 15.06 -22.89 -10.22
CA TYR A 20 14.07 -23.52 -9.40
C TYR A 20 12.98 -23.78 -10.43
N GLN A 21 12.91 -25.03 -10.87
CA GLN A 21 11.68 -25.61 -11.35
C GLN A 21 10.67 -25.21 -10.31
N ALA A 22 9.98 -24.11 -10.58
CA ALA A 22 8.94 -23.61 -9.74
C ALA A 22 7.84 -24.66 -9.90
N ASP A 23 7.86 -25.65 -9.02
CA ASP A 23 6.64 -25.94 -8.29
C ASP A 23 6.08 -24.56 -7.95
N LEU A 24 5.08 -24.13 -8.73
CA LEU A 24 4.39 -22.87 -8.53
C LEU A 24 4.03 -22.86 -7.04
N ASP A 25 4.80 -22.09 -6.25
CA ASP A 25 4.56 -22.00 -4.82
C ASP A 25 3.07 -21.70 -4.66
N TYR A 26 2.40 -22.43 -3.79
CA TYR A 26 0.96 -22.32 -3.57
C TYR A 26 0.53 -20.85 -3.42
N ASN A 27 1.38 -20.04 -2.81
CA ASN A 27 1.20 -18.60 -2.65
C ASN A 27 1.16 -17.84 -3.99
N THR A 28 2.04 -18.16 -4.94
CA THR A 28 2.07 -17.56 -6.29
C THR A 28 0.78 -17.86 -7.05
N LEU A 29 0.31 -19.12 -6.99
CA LEU A 29 -0.95 -19.51 -7.61
C LEU A 29 -2.14 -18.79 -6.97
N ASP A 30 -2.16 -18.69 -5.63
CA ASP A 30 -3.21 -18.00 -4.90
C ASP A 30 -3.24 -16.49 -5.21
N ILE A 31 -2.09 -15.82 -5.28
CA ILE A 31 -1.99 -14.43 -5.73
C ILE A 31 -2.53 -14.28 -7.16
N ASN A 32 -2.14 -15.16 -8.09
CA ASN A 32 -2.64 -15.09 -9.46
C ASN A 32 -4.16 -15.28 -9.56
N ASN A 33 -4.72 -16.21 -8.78
CA ASN A 33 -6.16 -16.42 -8.69
C ASN A 33 -6.87 -15.17 -8.15
N LEU A 34 -6.32 -14.57 -7.08
CA LEU A 34 -6.82 -13.31 -6.55
C LEU A 34 -6.76 -12.19 -7.60
N LEU A 35 -5.63 -12.00 -8.28
CA LEU A 35 -5.48 -10.98 -9.32
C LEU A 35 -6.50 -11.17 -10.47
N ASN A 36 -6.79 -12.41 -10.86
CA ASN A 36 -7.81 -12.70 -11.87
C ASN A 36 -9.22 -12.34 -11.35
N GLN A 37 -9.57 -12.75 -10.13
CA GLN A 37 -10.84 -12.40 -9.51
C GLN A 37 -11.02 -10.88 -9.43
N LEU A 38 -10.01 -10.16 -8.92
CA LEU A 38 -10.04 -8.70 -8.82
C LEU A 38 -10.15 -8.06 -10.22
N GLY A 39 -9.48 -8.62 -11.22
CA GLY A 39 -9.61 -8.16 -12.61
C GLY A 39 -11.05 -8.30 -13.15
N GLU A 40 -11.73 -9.41 -12.85
CA GLU A 40 -13.13 -9.61 -13.22
C GLU A 40 -14.07 -8.68 -12.47
N ASP A 41 -13.93 -8.61 -11.14
CA ASP A 41 -14.76 -7.75 -10.27
C ASP A 41 -14.62 -6.28 -10.67
N GLY A 42 -13.40 -5.81 -10.94
CA GLY A 42 -13.16 -4.45 -11.40
C GLY A 42 -13.70 -4.19 -12.80
N TYR A 43 -13.63 -5.16 -13.71
CA TYR A 43 -14.22 -5.04 -15.04
C TYR A 43 -15.75 -4.92 -14.98
N ILE A 44 -16.41 -5.74 -14.15
CA ILE A 44 -17.87 -5.70 -13.94
C ILE A 44 -18.29 -4.34 -13.37
N ASN A 45 -17.51 -3.81 -12.43
CA ASN A 45 -17.82 -2.57 -11.70
C ASN A 45 -17.14 -1.32 -12.28
N ARG A 46 -16.57 -1.37 -13.50
CA ARG A 46 -15.81 -0.26 -14.11
C ARG A 46 -16.56 1.06 -14.31
N LYS A 47 -17.88 1.06 -14.14
CA LYS A 47 -18.74 2.25 -14.23
C LYS A 47 -18.83 3.03 -12.92
N VAL A 48 -18.34 2.46 -11.83
CA VAL A 48 -18.29 3.11 -10.52
C VAL A 48 -17.29 4.27 -10.59
N GLU A 49 -17.76 5.50 -10.38
CA GLU A 49 -16.89 6.68 -10.33
C GLU A 49 -16.05 6.68 -9.04
N ASN A 50 -14.73 6.79 -9.19
CA ASN A 50 -13.81 6.87 -8.05
C ASN A 50 -13.49 8.34 -7.71
N LYS A 51 -13.95 8.85 -6.55
CA LYS A 51 -13.54 10.18 -6.05
C LYS A 51 -12.57 10.06 -4.87
N TYR A 52 -11.48 10.83 -4.93
CA TYR A 52 -10.28 10.79 -4.06
C TYR A 52 -10.53 10.66 -2.55
N GLN A 53 -11.57 11.33 -2.05
CA GLN A 53 -11.73 11.55 -0.62
C GLN A 53 -12.20 10.30 0.13
N ALA A 54 -12.68 9.27 -0.57
CA ALA A 54 -13.12 8.02 0.04
C ALA A 54 -11.95 7.11 0.46
N PHE A 55 -10.78 7.25 -0.17
CA PHE A 55 -9.65 6.33 0.04
C PHE A 55 -9.10 6.34 1.46
N GLU A 56 -9.11 7.50 2.14
CA GLU A 56 -8.66 7.63 3.54
C GLU A 56 -9.54 6.81 4.48
N HIS A 57 -10.86 6.88 4.30
CA HIS A 57 -11.82 6.12 5.09
C HIS A 57 -11.63 4.60 4.92
N TYR A 58 -11.30 4.16 3.70
CA TYR A 58 -11.04 2.74 3.43
C TYR A 58 -9.75 2.22 4.06
N LYS A 59 -8.69 3.04 4.17
CA LYS A 59 -7.50 2.66 4.95
C LYS A 59 -7.92 2.24 6.37
N GLN A 60 -8.78 3.04 7.01
CA GLN A 60 -9.19 2.86 8.40
C GLN A 60 -10.06 1.61 8.59
N ILE A 61 -11.12 1.46 7.80
CA ILE A 61 -12.02 0.30 7.93
C ILE A 61 -11.30 -1.00 7.57
N PHE A 62 -10.47 -0.97 6.52
CA PHE A 62 -9.72 -2.13 6.11
C PHE A 62 -8.72 -2.56 7.18
N HIS A 63 -7.96 -1.61 7.73
CA HIS A 63 -7.02 -1.89 8.81
C HIS A 63 -7.75 -2.52 10.00
N PHE A 64 -8.91 -1.98 10.40
CA PHE A 64 -9.73 -2.59 11.43
C PHE A 64 -10.20 -4.01 11.08
N SER A 65 -10.62 -4.26 9.83
CA SER A 65 -11.05 -5.58 9.37
C SER A 65 -9.94 -6.61 9.49
N LEU A 66 -8.70 -6.20 9.18
CA LEU A 66 -7.54 -7.07 9.25
C LEU A 66 -7.16 -7.38 10.70
N VAL A 67 -7.16 -6.37 11.56
CA VAL A 67 -6.92 -6.54 12.99
C VAL A 67 -7.96 -7.48 13.61
N LYS A 68 -9.25 -7.27 13.30
CA LYS A 68 -10.36 -8.08 13.82
C LYS A 68 -10.31 -9.52 13.35
N ASN A 69 -10.10 -9.76 12.05
CA ASN A 69 -10.24 -11.08 11.46
C ASN A 69 -8.97 -11.92 11.58
N PHE A 70 -7.80 -11.28 11.62
CA PHE A 70 -6.51 -11.97 11.60
C PHE A 70 -5.67 -11.74 12.87
N GLY A 71 -6.18 -10.99 13.85
CA GLY A 71 -5.46 -10.73 15.11
C GLY A 71 -4.16 -9.96 14.92
N ILE A 72 -4.10 -9.11 13.89
CA ILE A 72 -2.89 -8.36 13.54
C ILE A 72 -2.84 -7.12 14.42
N ASP A 73 -2.08 -7.18 15.52
CA ASP A 73 -1.99 -6.12 16.53
C ASP A 73 -1.03 -4.97 16.16
N THR A 74 -0.50 -4.92 14.92
CA THR A 74 0.60 -4.00 14.55
C THR A 74 0.15 -2.54 14.37
N LEU A 75 0.16 -1.85 15.52
CA LEU A 75 0.67 -0.49 15.75
C LEU A 75 -0.03 0.68 15.05
N PHE A 76 -1.21 1.00 15.57
CA PHE A 76 -1.79 2.35 15.53
C PHE A 76 -0.89 3.36 16.27
N LEU A 77 -0.14 4.18 15.55
CA LEU A 77 0.60 5.30 16.17
C LEU A 77 0.34 6.63 15.46
N ASP A 78 -0.47 7.46 16.11
CA ASP A 78 -0.76 8.85 15.78
C ASP A 78 0.34 9.79 16.32
N ASN A 79 0.63 10.85 15.59
CA ASN A 79 1.51 11.95 16.02
C ASN A 79 0.97 13.34 15.67
N SER A 80 -0.27 13.46 15.26
CA SER A 80 -0.86 14.74 14.91
C SER A 80 -1.56 15.35 16.12
N GLU A 81 -1.19 16.58 16.47
CA GLU A 81 -1.92 17.38 17.48
C GLU A 81 -3.36 17.73 17.03
N ASN A 82 -3.74 17.39 15.79
CA ASN A 82 -5.06 17.63 15.19
C ASN A 82 -5.87 16.33 15.05
N ARG A 83 -6.52 15.94 16.16
CA ARG A 83 -7.34 14.72 16.30
C ARG A 83 -8.49 14.49 15.29
N PRO A 84 -9.13 15.47 14.63
CA PRO A 84 -10.28 15.16 13.75
C PRO A 84 -9.90 14.71 12.33
N TYR A 85 -8.62 14.60 11.98
CA TYR A 85 -8.14 14.15 10.65
C TYR A 85 -7.20 12.94 10.74
N SER A 86 -7.35 12.13 11.79
CA SER A 86 -6.49 10.99 12.10
C SER A 86 -6.35 10.02 10.92
N GLN A 87 -5.12 9.82 10.46
CA GLN A 87 -4.75 8.82 9.44
C GLN A 87 -3.99 7.69 10.15
N TYR A 88 -4.68 6.60 10.47
CA TYR A 88 -4.11 5.48 11.23
C TYR A 88 -3.03 4.74 10.42
N ASN A 89 -1.93 4.37 11.09
CA ASN A 89 -0.68 3.81 10.55
C ASN A 89 -0.02 4.64 9.45
N CYS A 90 -0.36 5.93 9.36
CA CYS A 90 0.29 6.84 8.45
C CYS A 90 1.17 7.85 9.19
N ILE A 91 2.41 8.00 8.75
CA ILE A 91 3.30 9.07 9.19
C ILE A 91 3.40 10.08 8.06
N SER A 92 2.86 11.27 8.29
CA SER A 92 3.03 12.37 7.35
C SER A 92 4.43 12.98 7.47
N ILE A 93 5.18 12.93 6.38
CA ILE A 93 6.47 13.60 6.25
C ILE A 93 6.24 14.88 5.44
N LYS A 94 6.49 16.02 6.10
CA LYS A 94 6.37 17.38 5.54
C LYS A 94 7.71 18.08 5.65
N ASP A 95 7.89 19.16 4.90
CA ASP A 95 8.98 20.14 5.05
C ASP A 95 9.22 20.62 6.49
N SER A 96 8.20 20.64 7.34
CA SER A 96 8.32 21.04 8.76
C SER A 96 8.54 19.89 9.73
N SER A 97 8.44 18.62 9.31
CA SER A 97 8.62 17.46 10.20
C SER A 97 10.02 17.42 10.82
N ASN A 98 10.09 17.21 12.13
CA ASN A 98 11.35 16.98 12.85
C ASN A 98 11.77 15.51 12.67
N ILE A 99 12.86 15.28 11.93
CA ILE A 99 13.31 13.92 11.57
C ILE A 99 13.81 13.15 12.79
N ASP A 100 14.50 13.77 13.74
CA ASP A 100 15.01 13.07 14.92
C ASP A 100 13.88 12.55 15.82
N VAL A 101 12.81 13.35 15.94
CA VAL A 101 11.59 12.93 16.63
C VAL A 101 10.91 11.78 15.90
N LEU A 102 10.84 11.82 14.57
CA LEU A 102 10.31 10.70 13.78
C LEU A 102 11.16 9.44 13.94
N THR A 103 12.48 9.54 13.75
CA THR A 103 13.43 8.44 13.95
C THR A 103 13.24 7.80 15.32
N SER A 104 13.18 8.60 16.39
CA SER A 104 13.01 8.09 17.75
C SER A 104 11.74 7.24 17.88
N LYS A 105 10.65 7.65 17.22
CA LYS A 105 9.40 6.89 17.19
C LYS A 105 9.52 5.61 16.39
N PHE A 106 10.13 5.65 15.19
CA PHE A 106 10.40 4.43 14.42
C PHE A 106 11.28 3.45 15.19
N LEU A 107 12.33 3.91 15.88
CA LEU A 107 13.18 3.05 16.69
C LEU A 107 12.41 2.42 17.85
N ASN A 108 11.58 3.19 18.56
CA ASN A 108 10.74 2.65 19.63
C ASN A 108 9.81 1.55 19.10
N ILE A 109 9.21 1.77 17.92
CA ILE A 109 8.35 0.80 17.26
C ILE A 109 9.12 -0.47 16.91
N ILE A 110 10.21 -0.33 16.17
CA ILE A 110 11.05 -1.43 15.69
C ILE A 110 11.58 -2.28 16.85
N ASN A 111 12.01 -1.64 17.94
CA ASN A 111 12.54 -2.33 19.12
C ASN A 111 11.44 -3.02 19.98
N SER A 112 10.17 -2.76 19.71
CA SER A 112 9.04 -3.26 20.50
C SER A 112 8.31 -4.46 19.88
N VAL A 113 8.75 -4.91 18.70
CA VAL A 113 8.05 -5.96 17.95
C VAL A 113 8.94 -7.12 17.53
N ASP A 114 8.33 -8.28 17.44
CA ASP A 114 8.96 -9.49 16.88
C ASP A 114 8.40 -9.86 15.48
N ASP A 115 7.37 -9.13 15.00
CA ASP A 115 6.69 -9.40 13.73
C ASP A 115 6.87 -8.27 12.70
N THR A 116 6.55 -8.56 11.44
CA THR A 116 6.62 -7.62 10.32
C THR A 116 5.71 -6.43 10.57
N ILE A 117 6.26 -5.22 10.46
CA ILE A 117 5.50 -3.98 10.55
C ILE A 117 5.40 -3.36 9.17
N CYS A 118 4.21 -2.87 8.82
CA CYS A 118 3.99 -2.01 7.67
C CYS A 118 3.49 -0.62 8.15
N ILE A 119 4.18 0.44 7.73
CA ILE A 119 3.90 1.83 8.09
C ILE A 119 3.65 2.59 6.79
N PHE A 120 2.47 3.18 6.64
CA PHE A 120 2.20 4.08 5.53
C PHE A 120 2.95 5.40 5.75
N LEU A 121 3.55 5.93 4.70
CA LEU A 121 4.21 7.24 4.73
C LEU A 121 3.53 8.14 3.72
N ASP A 122 2.96 9.24 4.20
CA ASP A 122 2.34 10.25 3.36
C ASP A 122 3.28 11.44 3.18
N PHE A 123 3.67 11.69 1.93
CA PHE A 123 4.55 12.79 1.56
C PHE A 123 3.76 13.93 0.95
N GLN A 124 3.96 15.15 1.45
CA GLN A 124 3.36 16.34 0.87
C GLN A 124 4.22 16.84 -0.28
N SER A 125 3.63 17.00 -1.47
CA SER A 125 4.38 17.55 -2.60
C SER A 125 4.80 18.99 -2.33
N LEU A 126 6.11 19.26 -2.40
CA LEU A 126 6.65 20.62 -2.27
C LEU A 126 6.15 21.56 -3.36
N ARG A 127 5.92 21.03 -4.57
CA ARG A 127 5.42 21.80 -5.72
C ARG A 127 3.91 22.04 -5.65
N PHE A 128 3.17 21.14 -5.03
CA PHE A 128 1.71 21.17 -5.02
C PHE A 128 1.24 20.93 -3.60
N LYS A 129 1.00 22.00 -2.84
CA LYS A 129 0.70 21.96 -1.39
C LYS A 129 -0.48 21.04 -0.98
N ASN A 130 -1.26 20.52 -1.92
CA ASN A 130 -2.38 19.62 -1.67
C ASN A 130 -2.23 18.23 -2.31
N ASN A 131 -1.10 17.93 -2.97
CA ASN A 131 -0.86 16.61 -3.52
C ASN A 131 -0.10 15.77 -2.50
N TRP A 132 -0.79 14.77 -1.99
CA TRP A 132 -0.23 13.77 -1.11
C TRP A 132 0.14 12.53 -1.89
N HIS A 133 1.24 11.90 -1.49
CA HIS A 133 1.67 10.62 -2.02
C HIS A 133 1.90 9.63 -0.91
N THR A 134 1.19 8.51 -0.96
CA THR A 134 1.32 7.42 0.00
C THR A 134 2.32 6.39 -0.51
N THR A 135 3.24 5.99 0.36
CA THR A 135 4.14 4.85 0.18
C THR A 135 4.06 3.94 1.40
N LEU A 136 4.74 2.78 1.34
CA LEU A 136 4.78 1.81 2.42
C LEU A 136 6.22 1.58 2.88
N LEU A 137 6.47 1.72 4.18
CA LEU A 137 7.71 1.30 4.83
C LEU A 137 7.45 0.00 5.57
N ILE A 138 8.26 -1.03 5.32
CA ILE A 138 8.04 -2.38 5.84
C ILE A 138 9.29 -2.78 6.61
N TYR A 139 9.16 -2.99 7.92
CA TYR A 139 10.24 -3.55 8.74
C TYR A 139 10.03 -5.05 8.93
N ARG A 140 11.06 -5.85 8.66
CA ARG A 140 11.07 -7.30 8.86
C ARG A 140 12.12 -7.66 9.92
N PRO A 141 11.72 -7.86 11.20
CA PRO A 141 12.65 -8.10 12.29
C PRO A 141 13.58 -9.29 12.04
N GLN A 142 13.06 -10.38 11.48
CA GLN A 142 13.80 -11.63 11.27
C GLN A 142 14.95 -11.48 10.27
N LYS A 143 14.88 -10.47 9.39
CA LYS A 143 15.93 -10.15 8.41
C LYS A 143 16.68 -8.87 8.78
N ASN A 144 16.27 -8.21 9.86
CA ASN A 144 16.70 -6.87 10.24
C ASN A 144 16.75 -5.92 9.02
N CYS A 145 15.66 -5.89 8.24
CA CYS A 145 15.61 -5.11 7.02
C CYS A 145 14.40 -4.17 7.00
N ILE A 146 14.62 -2.99 6.42
CA ILE A 146 13.59 -2.03 6.06
C ILE A 146 13.45 -2.04 4.54
N GLU A 147 12.24 -2.30 4.08
CA GLU A 147 11.86 -2.25 2.67
C GLU A 147 10.99 -1.01 2.46
N HIS A 148 11.23 -0.27 1.38
CA HIS A 148 10.40 0.87 0.99
C HIS A 148 9.69 0.56 -0.31
N TYR A 149 8.37 0.49 -0.30
CA TYR A 149 7.56 0.31 -1.50
C TYR A 149 6.89 1.62 -1.90
N ASP A 150 7.20 2.09 -3.10
CA ASP A 150 6.51 3.20 -3.76
C ASP A 150 5.72 2.68 -4.98
N PRO A 151 4.39 2.85 -5.03
CA PRO A 151 3.57 2.50 -6.18
C PRO A 151 3.99 3.14 -7.52
N ASN A 152 4.76 4.22 -7.48
CA ASN A 152 5.38 4.89 -8.63
C ASN A 152 6.73 4.26 -9.03
N GLY A 153 7.10 3.09 -8.49
CA GLY A 153 8.32 2.36 -8.83
C GLY A 153 9.56 2.93 -8.16
N ALA A 154 9.84 4.21 -8.37
CA ALA A 154 10.94 4.92 -7.73
C ALA A 154 10.43 6.21 -7.06
N PHE A 155 10.81 6.39 -5.79
CA PHE A 155 10.45 7.55 -4.98
C PHE A 155 10.74 8.88 -5.71
N ASN A 156 9.75 9.77 -5.77
CA ASN A 156 9.83 10.99 -6.58
C ASN A 156 9.11 12.22 -6.00
N PHE A 157 9.14 12.39 -4.68
CA PHE A 157 8.57 13.58 -4.05
C PHE A 157 9.66 14.41 -3.39
N GLY A 158 9.54 15.74 -3.43
CA GLY A 158 10.59 16.69 -3.03
C GLY A 158 11.12 16.51 -1.59
N ASP A 159 10.42 15.78 -0.74
CA ASP A 159 10.85 15.34 0.59
C ASP A 159 11.84 14.15 0.59
N VAL A 160 12.45 13.78 -0.56
CA VAL A 160 13.48 12.72 -0.63
C VAL A 160 14.55 12.90 0.46
N VAL A 161 15.01 14.13 0.68
CA VAL A 161 16.06 14.41 1.68
C VAL A 161 15.61 14.03 3.09
N LYS A 162 14.35 14.30 3.45
CA LYS A 162 13.82 13.97 4.77
C LYS A 162 13.65 12.47 4.97
N PHE A 163 13.18 11.79 3.94
CA PHE A 163 13.10 10.34 3.96
C PHE A 163 14.49 9.70 4.03
N ASP A 164 15.43 10.16 3.22
CA ASP A 164 16.82 9.68 3.25
C ASP A 164 17.45 9.91 4.63
N ASN A 165 17.27 11.09 5.23
CA ASN A 165 17.75 11.38 6.59
C ASN A 165 17.10 10.45 7.63
N LEU A 166 15.81 10.15 7.51
CA LEU A 166 15.14 9.17 8.38
C LEU A 166 15.81 7.79 8.23
N ILE A 167 16.03 7.32 7.01
CA ILE A 167 16.68 6.03 6.74
C ILE A 167 18.11 6.00 7.29
N GLU A 168 18.92 7.04 7.04
CA GLU A 168 20.28 7.15 7.59
C GLU A 168 20.27 7.13 9.12
N ASN A 169 19.35 7.87 9.75
CA ASN A 169 19.20 7.86 11.20
C ASN A 169 18.79 6.48 11.75
N LEU A 170 18.03 5.68 10.98
CA LEU A 170 17.65 4.32 11.40
C LEU A 170 18.80 3.31 11.32
N LYS A 171 19.88 3.60 10.57
CA LYS A 171 21.08 2.75 10.50
C LYS A 171 21.88 2.69 11.81
N VAL A 172 21.46 3.40 12.85
CA VAL A 172 21.93 3.13 14.23
C VAL A 172 21.62 1.70 14.68
N LEU A 173 20.60 1.07 14.08
CA LEU A 173 20.36 -0.35 14.19
C LEU A 173 21.47 -1.09 13.44
N LYS A 174 22.32 -1.80 14.20
CA LYS A 174 23.45 -2.53 13.65
C LYS A 174 22.97 -3.52 12.58
N ASP A 175 23.69 -3.60 11.47
CA ASP A 175 23.43 -4.51 10.35
C ASP A 175 22.05 -4.33 9.68
N LEU A 176 21.41 -3.17 9.87
CA LEU A 176 20.14 -2.86 9.22
C LEU A 176 20.32 -2.75 7.71
N ILE A 177 19.59 -3.58 6.97
CA ILE A 177 19.56 -3.56 5.50
C ILE A 177 18.41 -2.65 5.06
N PHE A 178 18.70 -1.69 4.17
CA PHE A 178 17.67 -0.91 3.50
C PHE A 178 17.48 -1.38 2.05
N ILE A 179 16.24 -1.69 1.68
CA ILE A 179 15.83 -2.09 0.34
C ILE A 179 14.89 -1.02 -0.22
N SER A 180 15.38 -0.27 -1.19
CA SER A 180 14.62 0.81 -1.84
C SER A 180 13.52 0.27 -2.76
N SER A 181 12.52 1.11 -3.06
CA SER A 181 11.45 0.75 -4.01
C SER A 181 11.98 0.36 -5.38
N LEU A 182 13.07 0.97 -5.81
CA LEU A 182 13.72 0.63 -7.08
C LEU A 182 14.29 -0.79 -7.07
N GLN A 183 14.77 -1.29 -5.93
CA GLN A 183 15.26 -2.68 -5.80
C GLN A 183 14.10 -3.68 -5.65
N LEU A 184 12.95 -3.26 -5.12
CA LEU A 184 11.76 -4.08 -4.99
C LEU A 184 11.06 -4.29 -6.34
N HIS A 185 11.09 -3.28 -7.20
CA HIS A 185 10.57 -3.40 -8.56
C HIS A 185 11.66 -3.98 -9.45
N SER A 186 11.50 -5.22 -9.91
CA SER A 186 12.51 -5.98 -10.68
C SER A 186 12.76 -5.48 -12.11
N PHE A 187 12.88 -4.19 -12.29
CA PHE A 187 13.35 -3.62 -13.53
C PHE A 187 14.87 -3.81 -13.59
N ASN A 188 15.35 -4.62 -14.56
CA ASN A 188 16.77 -4.95 -14.73
C ASN A 188 17.66 -3.69 -14.87
N MET A 189 17.09 -2.59 -15.35
CA MET A 189 17.72 -1.29 -15.28
C MET A 189 17.30 -0.61 -13.97
N PHE A 190 18.28 -0.33 -13.09
CA PHE A 190 18.15 0.62 -11.98
C PHE A 190 17.98 2.07 -12.48
N ASN A 191 17.15 2.26 -13.50
CA ASN A 191 16.80 3.53 -14.11
C ASN A 191 15.48 4.01 -13.49
N LYS A 192 15.55 5.12 -12.75
CA LYS A 192 14.40 5.73 -12.08
C LYS A 192 13.29 6.12 -13.06
N GLU A 193 13.63 6.63 -14.23
CA GLU A 193 12.65 7.02 -15.25
C GLU A 193 11.92 5.80 -15.81
N TYR A 194 12.67 4.76 -16.16
CA TYR A 194 12.10 3.50 -16.64
C TYR A 194 11.18 2.87 -15.58
N SER A 195 11.65 2.77 -14.34
CA SER A 195 10.86 2.23 -13.22
C SER A 195 9.58 3.02 -12.99
N ARG A 196 9.61 4.35 -13.11
CA ARG A 196 8.41 5.19 -13.00
C ARG A 196 7.43 4.92 -14.12
N ASN A 197 7.91 4.88 -15.36
CA ASN A 197 7.05 4.66 -16.52
C ASN A 197 6.39 3.27 -16.53
N ARG A 198 7.03 2.28 -15.87
CA ARG A 198 6.52 0.90 -15.77
C ARG A 198 5.94 0.57 -14.39
N SER A 199 5.80 1.55 -13.51
CA SER A 199 5.21 1.33 -12.17
C SER A 199 3.71 1.04 -12.24
N LEU A 200 3.17 0.30 -11.28
CA LEU A 200 1.75 -0.06 -11.25
C LEU A 200 0.85 1.19 -11.26
N ASN A 201 1.23 2.23 -10.52
CA ASN A 201 0.49 3.48 -10.49
C ASN A 201 0.52 4.22 -11.83
N ASN A 202 1.69 4.29 -12.49
CA ASN A 202 1.80 4.93 -13.80
C ASN A 202 1.04 4.15 -14.88
N ILE A 203 1.11 2.82 -14.85
CA ILE A 203 0.34 1.95 -15.74
C ILE A 203 -1.16 2.21 -15.59
N CYS A 204 -1.70 2.31 -14.36
CA CYS A 204 -3.11 2.68 -14.13
C CYS A 204 -3.45 4.03 -14.79
N ASN A 205 -2.57 5.01 -14.65
CA ASN A 205 -2.81 6.37 -15.11
C ASN A 205 -2.79 6.51 -16.64
N LEU A 206 -2.26 5.55 -17.40
CA LEU A 206 -2.29 5.62 -18.87
C LEU A 206 -3.71 5.70 -19.44
N HIS A 207 -4.67 4.98 -18.84
CA HIS A 207 -6.10 5.06 -19.21
C HIS A 207 -6.92 6.00 -18.34
N ASN A 208 -6.39 6.42 -17.20
CA ASN A 208 -7.14 7.22 -16.25
C ASN A 208 -6.30 8.34 -15.60
N LYS A 209 -5.88 9.31 -16.42
CA LYS A 209 -4.81 10.29 -16.12
C LYS A 209 -5.06 11.21 -14.93
N ASP A 210 -6.29 11.28 -14.43
CA ASP A 210 -6.70 12.29 -13.44
C ASP A 210 -7.35 11.69 -12.19
N HIS A 211 -7.19 10.38 -11.93
CA HIS A 211 -7.69 9.79 -10.70
C HIS A 211 -6.62 9.80 -9.60
N PRO A 212 -6.75 10.69 -8.60
CA PRO A 212 -5.85 10.69 -7.45
C PRO A 212 -6.15 9.48 -6.54
N GLY A 213 -5.18 9.04 -5.73
CA GLY A 213 -5.39 8.04 -4.66
C GLY A 213 -5.02 6.60 -5.00
N TRP A 214 -4.66 6.31 -6.25
CA TRP A 214 -4.19 4.98 -6.64
C TRP A 214 -2.94 4.53 -5.89
N CYS A 215 -2.02 5.44 -5.57
CA CYS A 215 -0.84 5.10 -4.77
C CYS A 215 -1.23 4.50 -3.41
N GLN A 216 -2.23 5.07 -2.76
CA GLN A 216 -2.73 4.57 -1.48
C GLN A 216 -3.39 3.20 -1.59
N ILE A 217 -4.19 2.96 -2.63
CA ILE A 217 -4.84 1.65 -2.82
C ILE A 217 -3.81 0.58 -3.19
N TRP A 218 -2.79 0.92 -3.98
CA TRP A 218 -1.66 0.02 -4.24
C TRP A 218 -0.86 -0.29 -2.98
N SER A 219 -0.56 0.70 -2.15
CA SER A 219 0.11 0.47 -0.86
C SER A 219 -0.72 -0.41 0.07
N LEU A 220 -2.05 -0.23 0.12
CA LEU A 220 -2.96 -1.10 0.88
C LEU A 220 -2.97 -2.53 0.32
N PHE A 221 -2.98 -2.69 -1.00
CA PHE A 221 -2.94 -3.99 -1.64
C PHE A 221 -1.64 -4.74 -1.29
N ILE A 222 -0.48 -4.08 -1.42
CA ILE A 222 0.80 -4.68 -1.05
C ILE A 222 0.86 -5.01 0.44
N TYR A 223 0.33 -4.14 1.30
CA TYR A 223 0.18 -4.44 2.72
C TYR A 223 -0.64 -5.72 2.97
N GLU A 224 -1.80 -5.88 2.33
CA GLU A 224 -2.62 -7.11 2.46
C GLU A 224 -1.82 -8.35 2.02
N MET A 225 -1.07 -8.25 0.92
CA MET A 225 -0.27 -9.38 0.44
C MET A 225 0.87 -9.74 1.39
N ILE A 226 1.54 -8.75 2.00
CA ILE A 226 2.60 -9.00 2.99
C ILE A 226 2.03 -9.73 4.21
N VAL A 227 0.88 -9.27 4.69
CA VAL A 227 0.16 -9.86 5.82
C VAL A 227 -0.29 -11.29 5.49
N ARG A 228 -0.90 -11.50 4.32
CA ARG A 228 -1.46 -12.78 3.91
C ARG A 228 -0.38 -13.81 3.60
N TYR A 229 0.77 -13.36 3.08
CA TYR A 229 1.88 -14.22 2.67
C TYR A 229 3.18 -13.84 3.43
N PRO A 230 3.24 -14.03 4.76
CA PRO A 230 4.34 -13.55 5.59
C PRO A 230 5.70 -14.18 5.24
N LYS A 231 5.71 -15.33 4.55
CA LYS A 231 6.92 -16.00 4.06
C LYS A 231 7.48 -15.38 2.78
N MET A 232 6.67 -14.63 2.03
CA MET A 232 7.12 -13.95 0.82
C MET A 232 7.80 -12.62 1.14
N THR A 233 8.88 -12.33 0.43
CA THR A 233 9.44 -10.98 0.38
C THR A 233 8.52 -10.06 -0.40
N THR A 234 8.61 -8.77 -0.11
CA THR A 234 7.85 -7.75 -0.87
C THR A 234 8.23 -7.76 -2.34
N LYS A 235 9.50 -8.01 -2.65
CA LYS A 235 9.96 -8.23 -4.02
C LYS A 235 9.26 -9.41 -4.70
N GLN A 236 9.15 -10.57 -4.05
CA GLN A 236 8.44 -11.73 -4.63
C GLN A 236 6.95 -11.43 -4.89
N ILE A 237 6.29 -10.68 -4.00
CA ILE A 237 4.91 -10.25 -4.19
C ILE A 237 4.80 -9.37 -5.44
N ILE A 238 5.66 -8.34 -5.54
CA ILE A 238 5.69 -7.41 -6.69
C ILE A 238 6.01 -8.16 -7.99
N ASP A 239 7.00 -9.06 -7.96
CA ASP A 239 7.37 -9.89 -9.10
C ASP A 239 6.22 -10.76 -9.56
N THR A 240 5.45 -11.35 -8.63
CA THR A 240 4.26 -12.14 -8.97
C THR A 240 3.24 -11.30 -9.72
N ILE A 241 3.00 -10.06 -9.27
CA ILE A 241 2.11 -9.13 -9.95
C ILE A 241 2.63 -8.83 -11.37
N PHE A 242 3.91 -8.45 -11.54
CA PHE A 242 4.46 -8.14 -12.86
C PHE A 242 4.51 -9.35 -13.79
N MET A 243 4.78 -10.55 -13.27
CA MET A 243 4.75 -11.78 -14.06
C MET A 243 3.35 -12.07 -14.59
N SER A 244 2.29 -11.73 -13.84
CA SER A 244 0.90 -11.83 -14.32
C SER A 244 0.58 -10.87 -15.49
N LEU A 245 1.45 -9.88 -15.75
CA LEU A 245 1.32 -8.88 -16.81
C LEU A 245 2.27 -9.13 -18.00
N LYS A 246 3.23 -10.04 -17.86
CA LYS A 246 4.24 -10.33 -18.88
C LYS A 246 3.59 -10.78 -20.19
N GLY A 247 4.08 -10.28 -21.32
CA GLY A 247 3.60 -10.65 -22.66
C GLY A 247 2.29 -9.99 -23.10
N ILE A 248 1.71 -9.10 -22.29
CA ILE A 248 0.50 -8.35 -22.65
C ILE A 248 0.91 -7.01 -23.28
N LYS A 249 0.14 -6.51 -24.26
CA LYS A 249 0.38 -5.21 -24.89
C LYS A 249 0.19 -4.06 -23.89
N ASN A 250 0.97 -2.99 -23.97
CA ASN A 250 0.89 -1.85 -23.03
C ASN A 250 -0.54 -1.34 -22.77
N LYS A 251 -1.34 -1.17 -23.83
CA LYS A 251 -2.73 -0.71 -23.72
C LYS A 251 -3.61 -1.69 -22.92
N GLU A 252 -3.42 -2.98 -23.14
CA GLU A 252 -4.17 -4.05 -22.47
C GLU A 252 -3.68 -4.23 -21.02
N VAL A 253 -2.37 -4.12 -20.77
CA VAL A 253 -1.78 -4.12 -19.43
C VAL A 253 -2.40 -3.00 -18.59
N SER A 254 -2.48 -1.80 -19.13
CA SER A 254 -3.07 -0.67 -18.41
C SER A 254 -4.53 -0.92 -18.02
N ILE A 255 -5.34 -1.51 -18.92
CA ILE A 255 -6.73 -1.88 -18.60
C ILE A 255 -6.77 -2.96 -17.53
N LYS A 256 -5.94 -4.00 -17.66
CA LYS A 256 -5.88 -5.11 -16.71
C LYS A 256 -5.50 -4.62 -15.31
N VAL A 257 -4.46 -3.81 -15.20
CA VAL A 257 -3.99 -3.25 -13.93
C VAL A 257 -5.02 -2.29 -13.33
N LEU A 258 -5.69 -1.47 -14.15
CA LEU A 258 -6.81 -0.64 -13.70
C LEU A 258 -7.98 -1.48 -13.16
N ASN A 259 -8.33 -2.59 -13.84
CA ASN A 259 -9.38 -3.48 -13.36
C ASN A 259 -8.98 -4.18 -12.06
N ILE A 260 -7.74 -4.66 -11.93
CA ILE A 260 -7.25 -5.27 -10.68
C ILE A 260 -7.42 -4.30 -9.50
N ILE A 261 -6.96 -3.05 -9.65
CA ILE A 261 -7.02 -2.09 -8.54
C ILE A 261 -8.46 -1.63 -8.25
N ASN A 262 -9.31 -1.52 -9.29
CA ASN A 262 -10.75 -1.27 -9.12
C ASN A 262 -11.43 -2.44 -8.39
N GLY A 263 -11.14 -3.69 -8.76
CA GLY A 263 -11.70 -4.86 -8.09
C GLY A 263 -11.25 -4.93 -6.64
N TYR A 264 -9.98 -4.62 -6.36
CA TYR A 264 -9.49 -4.54 -4.99
C TYR A 264 -10.25 -3.48 -4.20
N TYR A 265 -10.46 -2.31 -4.79
CA TYR A 265 -11.25 -1.25 -4.19
C TYR A 265 -12.70 -1.69 -3.88
N ILE A 266 -13.37 -2.41 -4.80
CA ILE A 266 -14.70 -2.98 -4.56
C ILE A 266 -14.68 -4.01 -3.41
N LEU A 267 -13.66 -4.86 -3.36
CA LEU A 267 -13.48 -5.83 -2.28
C LEU A 267 -13.36 -5.14 -0.91
N LEU A 268 -12.64 -4.03 -0.83
CA LEU A 268 -12.53 -3.24 0.41
C LEU A 268 -13.90 -2.76 0.90
N ILE A 269 -14.76 -2.31 -0.01
CA ILE A 269 -16.11 -1.82 0.31
C ILE A 269 -17.01 -2.95 0.79
N LEU A 270 -16.96 -4.10 0.11
CA LEU A 270 -17.73 -5.27 0.51
C LEU A 270 -17.37 -5.71 1.94
N ARG A 271 -16.06 -5.82 2.24
CA ARG A 271 -15.56 -6.16 3.58
C ARG A 271 -15.92 -5.10 4.62
N ALA A 272 -15.88 -3.82 4.26
CA ALA A 272 -16.33 -2.75 5.15
C ALA A 272 -17.80 -2.91 5.53
N ASN A 273 -18.66 -3.15 4.55
CA ASN A 273 -20.10 -3.32 4.74
C ASN A 273 -20.48 -4.57 5.53
N GLU A 274 -19.63 -5.61 5.56
CA GLU A 274 -19.82 -6.78 6.42
C GLU A 274 -19.66 -6.44 7.90
N ILE A 275 -18.81 -5.46 8.23
CA ILE A 275 -18.51 -5.05 9.60
C ILE A 275 -19.52 -4.00 10.10
N ILE A 276 -20.04 -3.17 9.20
CA ILE A 276 -21.02 -2.13 9.52
C ILE A 276 -22.40 -2.77 9.77
N THR A 277 -22.79 -2.81 11.04
CA THR A 277 -24.06 -3.42 11.49
C THR A 277 -25.27 -2.52 11.25
N ASP A 278 -25.10 -1.20 11.30
CA ASP A 278 -26.15 -0.24 11.00
C ASP A 278 -26.33 -0.11 9.47
N ASN A 279 -27.45 -0.58 8.95
CA ASN A 279 -27.74 -0.56 7.52
C ASN A 279 -27.76 0.86 6.93
N SER A 280 -28.05 1.89 7.72
CA SER A 280 -27.99 3.29 7.27
C SER A 280 -26.57 3.78 7.02
N LEU A 281 -25.58 3.06 7.56
CA LEU A 281 -24.15 3.38 7.44
C LEU A 281 -23.46 2.54 6.37
N LYS A 282 -24.16 1.57 5.76
CA LYS A 282 -23.59 0.75 4.69
C LYS A 282 -23.32 1.61 3.46
N LEU A 283 -22.15 1.41 2.89
CA LEU A 283 -21.65 2.10 1.73
C LEU A 283 -22.31 1.50 0.49
N SER A 284 -23.02 2.31 -0.28
CA SER A 284 -23.45 1.87 -1.61
C SER A 284 -22.29 2.02 -2.61
N PHE A 285 -22.26 1.18 -3.65
CA PHE A 285 -21.28 1.32 -4.72
C PHE A 285 -21.42 2.66 -5.47
N ASP A 286 -22.60 3.28 -5.45
CA ASP A 286 -22.85 4.58 -6.10
C ASP A 286 -22.51 5.77 -5.18
N SER A 287 -22.61 5.59 -3.85
CA SER A 287 -22.24 6.61 -2.83
C SER A 287 -20.74 6.92 -2.79
N LEU A 288 -19.96 6.23 -3.60
CA LEU A 288 -18.55 6.48 -3.89
C LEU A 288 -18.30 7.79 -4.63
N ALA A 289 -19.37 8.43 -5.11
CA ALA A 289 -19.31 9.68 -5.86
C ALA A 289 -19.47 10.94 -4.98
N GLU A 290 -19.88 10.86 -3.72
CA GLU A 290 -20.12 12.07 -2.93
C GLU A 290 -19.61 11.91 -1.49
N PHE A 291 -18.61 12.71 -1.14
CA PHE A 291 -18.22 12.95 0.25
C PHE A 291 -19.46 13.46 1.01
N ASN A 292 -20.10 12.59 1.79
CA ASN A 292 -21.13 12.99 2.75
C ASN A 292 -20.45 13.30 4.09
N SER A 293 -20.65 14.50 4.63
CA SER A 293 -20.13 14.90 5.94
C SER A 293 -20.66 14.06 7.11
N GLU A 294 -21.78 13.36 6.94
CA GLU A 294 -22.23 12.35 7.91
C GLU A 294 -21.25 11.18 8.03
N TYR A 295 -20.49 10.87 6.97
CA TYR A 295 -19.38 9.92 7.06
C TYR A 295 -18.32 10.37 8.05
N VAL A 296 -18.10 11.68 8.28
CA VAL A 296 -17.15 12.17 9.30
C VAL A 296 -17.65 11.92 10.72
N ILE A 297 -18.97 12.03 10.95
CA ILE A 297 -19.57 11.69 12.25
C ILE A 297 -19.49 10.17 12.48
N ASN A 298 -19.68 9.39 11.42
CA ASN A 298 -19.52 7.94 11.44
C ASN A 298 -18.04 7.54 11.57
N ASP A 299 -17.11 8.31 11.02
CA ASP A 299 -15.66 8.18 11.16
C ASP A 299 -15.29 8.29 12.63
N ILE A 300 -15.77 9.34 13.32
CA ILE A 300 -15.53 9.51 14.75
C ILE A 300 -16.12 8.35 15.58
N LYS A 301 -17.31 7.84 15.22
CA LYS A 301 -17.92 6.71 15.92
C LYS A 301 -17.18 5.40 15.65
N MET A 302 -16.83 5.12 14.41
CA MET A 302 -16.10 3.93 14.02
C MET A 302 -14.71 3.94 14.62
N ASN A 303 -14.01 5.07 14.55
CA ASN A 303 -12.71 5.27 15.18
C ASN A 303 -12.77 5.06 16.69
N ARG A 304 -13.82 5.52 17.38
CA ARG A 304 -14.04 5.19 18.80
C ARG A 304 -14.24 3.70 19.04
N LEU A 305 -15.05 3.02 18.24
CA LEU A 305 -15.25 1.57 18.38
C LEU A 305 -13.96 0.78 18.13
N ILE A 306 -13.16 1.20 17.15
CA ILE A 306 -11.84 0.64 16.86
C ILE A 306 -10.93 0.87 18.08
N GLU A 307 -10.82 2.10 18.56
CA GLU A 307 -9.99 2.46 19.73
C GLU A 307 -10.39 1.71 21.01
N GLU A 308 -11.70 1.55 21.27
CA GLU A 308 -12.23 0.81 22.41
C GLU A 308 -11.88 -0.68 22.31
N TYR A 309 -12.16 -1.32 21.17
CA TYR A 309 -11.84 -2.72 20.93
C TYR A 309 -10.33 -3.00 21.07
N MET A 310 -9.49 -2.13 20.52
CA MET A 310 -8.02 -2.27 20.59
C MET A 310 -7.49 -2.11 22.02
N ARG A 311 -8.07 -1.17 22.77
CA ARG A 311 -7.71 -0.93 24.16
C ARG A 311 -7.98 -2.17 25.01
N ASP A 312 -9.15 -2.79 24.85
CA ASP A 312 -9.54 -3.98 25.60
C ASP A 312 -8.62 -5.17 25.31
N LYS A 313 -8.16 -5.32 24.06
CA LYS A 313 -7.17 -6.34 23.66
C LYS A 313 -5.80 -6.12 24.28
N LEU A 314 -5.27 -4.90 24.22
CA LEU A 314 -3.97 -4.56 24.83
C LEU A 314 -3.97 -4.84 26.34
N PHE A 315 -5.03 -4.50 27.06
CA PHE A 315 -5.12 -4.76 28.50
C PHE A 315 -5.27 -6.24 28.85
N SER A 316 -5.86 -7.06 27.98
CA SER A 316 -5.98 -8.51 28.19
C SER A 316 -4.67 -9.29 28.08
N CYS A 317 -3.62 -8.70 27.50
CA CYS A 317 -2.29 -9.31 27.38
C CYS A 317 -1.36 -9.04 28.58
N PHE A 318 -1.78 -8.19 29.54
CA PHE A 318 -0.99 -7.83 30.72
C PHE A 318 -1.51 -8.42 32.05
N TYR A 319 -2.45 -9.37 31.99
CA TYR A 319 -2.97 -10.13 33.13
C TYR A 319 -2.85 -11.63 32.91
#